data_AF-A0AAU9PAW8-F1
#
_entry.id   AF-A0AAU9PAW8-F1
#
_cell.length_a   1.000
_cell.length_b   1.000
_cell.length_c   1.000
_cell.angle_alpha   90.00
_cell.angle_beta   90.00
_cell.angle_gamma   90.00
#
_symmetry.space_group_name_H-M   'P 1'
#
loop_
_entity.id
_entity.type
_entity.pdbx_description
1 polymer ?
#
loop_
_entity_poly.entity_id
_entity_poly.type
_entity_poly.pdbx_seq_one_letter_code
_entity_poly.pdbx_strand_id
1 'polypeptide(L)'
;MGKPKKGPSPKESGTPPKRSCKVCEKAVSKYKCPSCLIPYCSLVCFKKHKETPCVKQVPAPETDTSTSTSPMDVDRPCYVDVDDDVLPQSQLECIASCTEIRDALKDEDLQKLIRNIDCSADARTELDKAMEQEMFRLFTEKILSMVNQSGDQRL
;
A
#
# COMPACT_ATOMS: atom_id res chain seq x y z
N MET A 1 -21.60 42.85 50.48
CA MET A 1 -21.77 43.24 49.05
C MET A 1 -20.40 43.25 48.40
N GLY A 2 -20.17 42.42 47.39
CA GLY A 2 -18.89 42.34 46.69
C GLY A 2 -18.79 41.03 45.92
N LYS A 3 -19.33 41.00 44.70
CA LYS A 3 -19.37 39.82 43.82
C LYS A 3 -17.95 39.41 43.39
N PRO A 4 -17.54 38.15 43.49
CA PRO A 4 -16.30 37.70 42.86
C PRO A 4 -16.48 37.68 41.34
N LYS A 5 -15.68 38.49 40.63
CA LYS A 5 -15.61 38.52 39.16
C LYS A 5 -14.84 37.29 38.68
N LYS A 6 -15.57 36.37 38.04
CA LYS A 6 -15.05 35.20 37.33
C LYS A 6 -14.23 35.69 36.13
N GLY A 7 -12.90 35.59 36.23
CA GLY A 7 -11.99 35.85 35.11
C GLY A 7 -12.15 34.81 34.01
N PRO A 8 -11.82 35.13 32.74
CA PRO A 8 -12.01 34.21 31.63
C PRO A 8 -11.00 33.07 31.73
N SER A 9 -11.50 31.84 31.67
CA SER A 9 -10.71 30.62 31.55
C SER A 9 -9.69 30.74 30.41
N PRO A 10 -8.44 30.24 30.58
CA PRO A 10 -7.57 29.99 29.45
C PRO A 10 -8.29 28.99 28.54
N LYS A 11 -8.66 29.45 27.34
CA LYS A 11 -9.11 28.57 26.28
C LYS A 11 -7.94 27.66 25.95
N GLU A 12 -8.05 26.39 26.34
CA GLU A 12 -7.30 25.27 25.80
C GLU A 12 -7.51 25.24 24.28
N SER A 13 -6.69 26.01 23.56
CA SER A 13 -6.61 25.94 22.11
C SER A 13 -5.72 24.76 21.77
N GLY A 14 -6.34 23.61 21.50
CA GLY A 14 -5.67 22.46 20.89
C GLY A 14 -4.89 22.92 19.67
N THR A 15 -3.59 23.11 19.84
CA THR A 15 -2.70 23.59 18.79
C THR A 15 -2.25 22.36 18.02
N PRO A 16 -2.59 22.21 16.72
CA PRO A 16 -2.12 21.09 15.92
C PRO A 16 -0.59 21.11 15.88
N PRO A 17 0.08 19.94 15.90
CA PRO A 17 1.53 19.87 15.93
C PRO A 17 2.13 20.61 14.73
N LYS A 18 2.84 21.70 15.01
CA LYS A 18 3.49 22.52 13.98
C LYS A 18 4.68 21.74 13.43
N ARG A 19 4.60 21.30 12.18
CA ARG A 19 5.68 20.56 11.51
C ARG A 19 6.93 21.44 11.35
N SER A 20 8.12 20.90 11.60
CA SER A 20 9.40 21.61 11.42
C SER A 20 9.81 21.65 9.94
N CYS A 21 10.64 22.62 9.58
CA CYS A 21 11.25 22.72 8.26
C CYS A 21 12.19 21.54 8.03
N LYS A 22 11.94 20.70 7.02
CA LYS A 22 12.78 19.55 6.68
C LYS A 22 14.01 19.89 5.82
N VAL A 23 14.23 21.19 5.55
CA VAL A 23 15.42 21.66 4.82
C VAL A 23 16.51 22.15 5.77
N CYS A 24 16.12 22.87 6.83
CA CYS A 24 17.08 23.45 7.78
C CYS A 24 16.91 22.98 9.21
N GLU A 25 15.78 22.34 9.54
CA GLU A 25 15.41 21.79 10.86
C GLU A 25 15.41 22.77 12.04
N LYS A 26 15.77 24.03 11.81
CA LYS A 26 15.92 25.09 12.82
C LYS A 26 14.65 25.87 13.10
N ALA A 27 13.70 25.85 12.17
CA ALA A 27 12.50 26.68 12.24
C ALA A 27 11.25 25.87 11.93
N VAL A 28 10.11 26.34 12.44
CA VAL A 28 8.79 25.81 12.11
C VAL A 28 8.51 26.03 10.62
N SER A 29 7.91 25.03 9.97
CA SER A 29 7.53 25.15 8.57
C SER A 29 6.36 26.11 8.39
N LYS A 30 6.46 26.93 7.35
CA LYS A 30 5.42 27.88 6.96
C LYS A 30 4.75 27.50 5.64
N TYR A 31 5.45 26.72 4.81
CA TYR A 31 5.03 26.36 3.46
C TYR A 31 5.36 24.89 3.18
N LYS A 32 4.83 24.35 2.08
CA LYS A 32 5.11 22.99 1.57
C LYS A 32 5.49 23.05 0.10
N CYS A 33 6.39 22.18 -0.33
CA CYS A 33 6.77 22.08 -1.74
C CYS A 33 5.60 21.47 -2.56
N PRO A 34 5.18 22.06 -3.70
CA PRO A 34 4.11 21.49 -4.52
C PRO A 34 4.51 20.17 -5.21
N SER A 35 5.82 19.92 -5.38
CA SER A 35 6.32 18.73 -6.07
C SER A 35 6.46 17.52 -5.17
N CYS A 36 6.80 17.71 -3.90
CA CYS A 36 7.12 16.61 -2.98
C CYS A 36 6.61 16.80 -1.55
N LEU A 37 5.80 17.83 -1.30
CA LEU A 37 5.10 18.12 -0.05
C LEU A 37 6.00 18.33 1.19
N ILE A 38 7.32 18.33 1.02
CA ILE A 38 8.30 18.59 2.06
C ILE A 38 8.04 19.97 2.70
N PRO A 39 7.87 20.05 4.02
CA PRO A 39 7.59 21.30 4.72
C PRO A 39 8.87 22.15 4.86
N TYR A 40 8.77 23.46 4.59
CA TYR A 40 9.90 24.39 4.67
C TYR A 40 9.53 25.73 5.32
N CYS A 41 10.52 26.46 5.85
CA CYS A 41 10.27 27.70 6.60
C CYS A 41 10.33 28.99 5.76
N SER A 42 11.12 29.02 4.67
CA SER A 42 11.31 30.24 3.87
C SER A 42 11.74 29.97 2.42
N LEU A 43 11.68 31.00 1.58
CA LEU A 43 12.14 30.94 0.18
C LEU A 43 13.62 30.54 0.05
N VAL A 44 14.45 30.85 1.05
CA VAL A 44 15.85 30.41 1.08
C VAL A 44 15.92 28.88 1.17
N CYS A 45 15.08 28.27 2.00
CA CYS A 45 14.97 26.82 2.09
C CYS A 45 14.34 26.21 0.84
N PHE A 46 13.39 26.88 0.19
CA PHE A 46 12.83 26.42 -1.08
C PHE A 46 13.86 26.36 -2.20
N LYS A 47 14.73 27.38 -2.32
CA LYS A 47 15.79 27.40 -3.34
C LYS A 47 16.80 26.27 -3.12
N LYS A 48 17.33 26.14 -1.89
CA LYS A 48 18.23 25.02 -1.52
C LYS A 48 17.60 23.66 -1.79
N HIS A 49 16.31 23.54 -1.52
CA HIS A 49 15.56 22.32 -1.75
C HIS A 49 15.37 21.97 -3.23
N LYS A 50 15.18 22.97 -4.10
CA LYS A 50 14.97 22.77 -5.55
C LYS A 50 16.29 22.56 -6.33
N GLU A 51 17.44 22.88 -5.74
CA GLU A 51 18.75 22.57 -6.31
C GLU A 51 19.04 21.05 -6.35
N THR A 52 18.35 20.26 -5.52
CA THR A 52 18.35 18.80 -5.58
C THR A 52 17.02 18.33 -6.20
N PRO A 53 16.98 17.32 -7.09
CA PRO A 53 15.72 16.87 -7.68
C PRO A 53 14.77 16.35 -6.58
N CYS A 54 13.73 17.13 -6.26
CA CYS A 54 12.73 16.69 -5.29
C CYS A 54 11.73 15.74 -5.94
N VAL A 55 11.91 14.44 -5.67
CA VAL A 55 10.99 13.38 -6.14
C VAL A 55 9.71 13.43 -5.32
N LYS A 56 8.57 13.25 -5.99
CA LYS A 56 7.22 13.19 -5.40
C LYS A 56 7.20 12.09 -4.33
N GLN A 57 7.19 12.46 -3.05
CA GLN A 57 7.11 11.49 -1.97
C GLN A 57 5.67 10.98 -1.89
N VAL A 58 5.46 9.73 -2.30
CA VAL A 58 4.30 8.94 -1.87
C VAL A 58 4.46 8.77 -0.34
N PRO A 59 3.43 9.10 0.47
CA PRO A 59 3.55 9.00 1.93
C PRO A 59 3.88 7.56 2.34
N ALA A 60 5.03 7.36 2.98
CA ALA A 60 5.45 6.07 3.50
C ALA A 60 4.64 5.72 4.77
N PRO A 61 4.11 4.48 4.89
CA PRO A 61 3.70 3.93 6.18
C PRO A 61 4.95 3.58 7.00
N GLU A 62 4.98 4.05 8.24
CA GLU A 62 6.03 3.72 9.20
C GLU A 62 5.79 2.29 9.71
N THR A 63 6.62 1.32 9.29
CA THR A 63 7.08 0.20 10.14
C THR A 63 8.18 -0.59 9.44
N ASP A 64 9.20 -0.93 10.24
CA ASP A 64 10.46 -1.59 9.94
C ASP A 64 10.43 -2.88 9.10
N THR A 65 11.58 -3.10 8.43
CA THR A 65 12.18 -4.39 8.01
C THR A 65 12.11 -4.75 6.52
N SER A 66 13.29 -4.67 5.89
CA SER A 66 13.79 -5.35 4.69
C SER A 66 12.82 -6.07 3.74
N THR A 67 12.71 -5.59 2.50
CA THR A 67 13.27 -6.23 1.30
C THR A 67 12.82 -5.47 0.05
N SER A 68 13.75 -5.36 -0.89
CA SER A 68 13.64 -4.69 -2.18
C SER A 68 12.47 -5.21 -3.03
N THR A 69 11.52 -4.35 -3.37
CA THR A 69 10.68 -4.50 -4.57
C THR A 69 10.31 -3.12 -5.12
N SER A 70 10.59 -2.97 -6.41
CA SER A 70 10.26 -1.84 -7.27
C SER A 70 8.79 -1.40 -7.16
N PRO A 71 8.49 -0.09 -7.21
CA PRO A 71 7.12 0.41 -7.19
C PRO A 71 6.47 0.16 -8.56
N MET A 72 5.56 -0.82 -8.61
CA MET A 72 4.57 -0.85 -9.68
C MET A 72 3.33 -0.15 -9.15
N ASP A 73 3.10 1.02 -9.74
CA ASP A 73 1.90 1.83 -9.65
C ASP A 73 0.75 1.03 -10.27
N VAL A 74 -0.15 0.48 -9.43
CA VAL A 74 -1.56 0.32 -9.83
C VAL A 74 -2.45 0.31 -8.58
N ASP A 75 -2.97 1.47 -8.22
CA ASP A 75 -4.29 1.55 -7.59
C ASP A 75 -5.28 1.15 -8.69
N ARG A 76 -5.41 -0.15 -8.97
CA ARG A 76 -6.47 -0.68 -9.84
C ARG A 76 -7.66 -0.98 -8.93
N PRO A 77 -8.76 -0.21 -9.00
CA PRO A 77 -9.99 -0.64 -8.35
C PRO A 77 -10.41 -1.97 -8.98
N CYS A 78 -10.28 -3.07 -8.24
CA CYS A 78 -10.87 -4.33 -8.62
C CYS A 78 -12.38 -4.22 -8.36
N TYR A 79 -13.13 -3.73 -9.37
CA TYR A 79 -14.59 -3.70 -9.32
C TYR A 79 -15.10 -5.08 -9.74
N VAL A 80 -15.66 -5.81 -8.77
CA VAL A 80 -16.28 -7.12 -8.99
C VAL A 80 -17.78 -6.88 -8.92
N ASP A 81 -18.51 -7.20 -10.00
CA ASP A 81 -19.95 -6.94 -10.13
C ASP A 81 -20.79 -7.85 -9.21
N VAL A 82 -20.18 -8.94 -8.73
CA VAL A 82 -20.80 -10.00 -7.92
C VAL A 82 -19.84 -10.44 -6.81
N ASP A 83 -20.29 -10.37 -5.56
CA ASP A 83 -19.50 -10.79 -4.40
C ASP A 83 -19.10 -12.29 -4.44
N ASP A 84 -19.85 -13.13 -5.15
CA ASP A 84 -19.58 -14.58 -5.30
C ASP A 84 -18.30 -14.89 -6.09
N ASP A 85 -17.79 -13.96 -6.90
CA ASP A 85 -16.53 -14.14 -7.64
C ASP A 85 -15.29 -13.83 -6.78
N VAL A 86 -15.49 -13.36 -5.54
CA VAL A 86 -14.42 -13.00 -4.60
C VAL A 86 -14.25 -14.09 -3.55
N LEU A 87 -13.01 -14.56 -3.38
CA LEU A 87 -12.70 -15.53 -2.33
C LEU A 87 -12.86 -14.90 -0.93
N PRO A 88 -13.61 -15.50 0.00
CA PRO A 88 -13.68 -15.05 1.39
C PRO A 88 -12.32 -15.13 2.08
N GLN A 89 -12.15 -14.31 3.11
CA GLN A 89 -10.89 -14.21 3.85
C GLN A 89 -10.38 -15.55 4.39
N SER A 90 -11.27 -16.44 4.83
CA SER A 90 -10.92 -17.78 5.32
C SER A 90 -10.22 -18.62 4.24
N GLN A 91 -10.67 -18.56 2.99
CA GLN A 91 -10.05 -19.30 1.88
C GLN A 91 -8.68 -18.71 1.52
N LEU A 92 -8.54 -17.38 1.56
CA LEU A 92 -7.26 -16.72 1.37
C LEU A 92 -6.25 -17.09 2.45
N GLU A 93 -6.70 -17.22 3.71
CA GLU A 93 -5.85 -17.67 4.82
C GLU A 93 -5.42 -19.13 4.67
N CYS A 94 -6.31 -20.00 4.17
CA CYS A 94 -5.96 -21.38 3.82
C CYS A 94 -4.88 -21.44 2.73
N ILE A 95 -5.00 -20.61 1.68
CA ILE A 95 -3.98 -20.49 0.63
C ILE A 95 -2.65 -20.00 1.23
N ALA A 96 -2.69 -18.95 2.06
CA ALA A 96 -1.50 -18.34 2.65
C ALA A 96 -0.73 -19.27 3.61
N SER A 97 -1.45 -20.20 4.25
CA SER A 97 -0.89 -21.19 5.18
C SER A 97 -0.37 -22.45 4.48
N CYS A 98 -0.71 -22.67 3.21
CA CYS A 98 -0.29 -23.85 2.47
C CYS A 98 1.19 -23.76 2.05
N THR A 99 2.02 -24.64 2.61
CA THR A 99 3.46 -24.66 2.33
C THR A 99 3.77 -24.99 0.88
N GLU A 100 3.02 -25.90 0.26
CA GLU A 100 3.21 -26.27 -1.15
C GLU A 100 2.98 -25.09 -2.09
N ILE A 101 1.95 -24.27 -1.84
CA ILE A 101 1.68 -23.06 -2.62
C ILE A 101 2.80 -22.05 -2.41
N ARG A 102 3.23 -21.84 -1.16
CA ARG A 102 4.36 -20.94 -0.85
C ARG A 102 5.67 -21.40 -1.49
N ASP A 103 5.91 -22.70 -1.53
CA ASP A 103 7.10 -23.28 -2.14
C ASP A 103 7.05 -23.16 -3.66
N ALA A 104 5.89 -23.40 -4.29
CA ALA A 104 5.70 -23.14 -5.72
C ALA A 104 5.96 -21.66 -6.06
N LEU A 105 5.52 -20.72 -5.21
CA LEU A 105 5.78 -19.28 -5.38
C LEU A 105 7.26 -18.88 -5.24
N LYS A 106 8.16 -19.75 -4.79
CA LYS A 106 9.60 -19.46 -4.82
C LYS A 106 10.18 -19.53 -6.24
N ASP A 107 9.44 -20.11 -7.19
CA ASP A 107 9.83 -20.15 -8.59
C ASP A 107 9.68 -18.75 -9.23
N GLU A 108 10.79 -18.23 -9.75
CA GLU A 108 10.85 -16.87 -10.31
C GLU A 108 10.07 -16.74 -11.62
N ASP A 109 9.96 -17.80 -12.41
CA ASP A 109 9.25 -17.77 -13.68
C ASP A 109 7.73 -17.83 -13.44
N LEU A 110 7.30 -18.56 -12.41
CA LEU A 110 5.91 -18.54 -11.94
C LEU A 110 5.53 -17.14 -11.43
N GLN A 111 6.38 -16.51 -10.63
CA GLN A 111 6.13 -15.14 -10.14
C GLN A 111 6.03 -14.13 -11.30
N LYS A 112 6.93 -14.22 -12.29
CA LYS A 112 6.87 -13.35 -13.48
C LYS A 112 5.55 -13.52 -14.22
N LEU A 113 5.09 -14.75 -14.38
CA LEU A 113 3.84 -15.05 -15.06
C LEU A 113 2.64 -14.45 -14.31
N ILE A 114 2.57 -14.63 -12.98
CA ILE A 114 1.54 -14.02 -12.13
C ILE A 114 1.55 -12.50 -12.25
N ARG A 115 2.73 -11.87 -12.15
CA ARG A 115 2.86 -10.41 -12.27
C ARG A 115 2.48 -9.90 -13.66
N ASN A 116 2.81 -10.65 -14.71
CA ASN A 116 2.44 -10.29 -16.08
C ASN A 116 0.92 -10.25 -16.26
N ILE A 117 0.18 -11.22 -15.70
CA ILE A 117 -1.28 -11.23 -15.73
C ILE A 117 -1.84 -10.03 -14.94
N ASP A 118 -1.37 -9.82 -13.71
CA ASP A 118 -1.89 -8.79 -12.80
C ASP A 118 -1.68 -7.36 -13.33
N CYS A 119 -0.50 -7.10 -13.92
CA CYS A 119 -0.16 -5.81 -14.50
C CYS A 119 -0.64 -5.63 -15.95
N SER A 120 -1.25 -6.65 -16.57
CA SER A 120 -1.69 -6.57 -17.97
C SER A 120 -2.92 -5.69 -18.15
N ALA A 121 -2.91 -4.93 -19.26
CA ALA A 121 -4.10 -4.24 -19.75
C ALA A 121 -5.17 -5.23 -20.25
N ASP A 122 -4.75 -6.40 -20.73
CA ASP A 122 -5.61 -7.50 -21.16
C ASP A 122 -5.30 -8.77 -20.35
N ALA A 123 -5.80 -8.80 -19.11
CA ALA A 123 -5.55 -9.89 -18.17
C ALA A 123 -6.17 -11.22 -18.64
N ARG A 124 -7.27 -11.18 -19.40
CA ARG A 124 -7.94 -12.38 -19.93
C ARG A 124 -7.00 -13.12 -20.87
N THR A 125 -6.44 -12.41 -21.86
CA THR A 125 -5.54 -13.02 -22.85
C THR A 125 -4.24 -13.52 -22.22
N GLU A 126 -3.67 -12.79 -21.26
CA GLU A 126 -2.45 -13.26 -20.57
C GLU A 126 -2.73 -14.46 -19.66
N LEU A 127 -3.91 -14.52 -19.04
CA LEU A 127 -4.34 -15.70 -18.30
C LEU A 127 -4.48 -16.93 -19.21
N ASP A 128 -5.13 -16.80 -20.37
CA ASP A 128 -5.29 -17.91 -21.31
C ASP A 128 -3.92 -18.49 -21.73
N LYS A 129 -2.94 -17.63 -22.04
CA LYS A 129 -1.56 -18.06 -22.33
C LYS A 129 -0.87 -18.71 -21.12
N ALA A 130 -1.09 -18.17 -19.93
CA ALA A 130 -0.52 -18.72 -18.71
C ALA A 130 -1.06 -20.13 -18.42
N MET A 131 -2.33 -20.40 -18.71
CA MET A 131 -2.94 -21.72 -18.55
C MET A 131 -2.34 -22.80 -19.49
N GLU A 132 -1.68 -22.40 -20.58
CA GLU A 132 -0.91 -23.32 -21.44
C GLU A 132 0.41 -23.76 -20.79
N GLN A 133 0.91 -23.02 -19.81
CA GLN A 133 2.14 -23.34 -19.09
C GLN A 133 1.86 -24.35 -17.97
N GLU A 134 2.52 -25.50 -18.01
CA GLU A 134 2.28 -26.60 -17.04
C GLU A 134 2.48 -26.16 -15.59
N MET A 135 3.53 -25.36 -15.33
CA MET A 135 3.83 -24.84 -14.00
C MET A 135 2.71 -23.97 -13.41
N PHE A 136 2.09 -23.12 -14.23
CA PHE A 136 1.01 -22.25 -13.80
C PHE A 136 -0.28 -23.04 -13.62
N ARG A 137 -0.57 -23.96 -14.55
CA ARG A 137 -1.71 -24.87 -14.45
C ARG A 137 -1.66 -25.67 -13.15
N LEU A 138 -0.54 -26.34 -12.84
CA LEU A 138 -0.38 -27.10 -11.60
C LEU A 138 -0.54 -26.22 -10.36
N PHE A 139 -0.01 -25.00 -10.40
CA PHE A 139 -0.18 -24.01 -9.33
C PHE A 139 -1.65 -23.63 -9.14
N THR A 140 -2.37 -23.30 -10.21
CA THR A 140 -3.80 -22.95 -10.14
C THR A 140 -4.67 -24.11 -9.69
N GLU A 141 -4.42 -25.34 -10.17
CA GLU A 141 -5.11 -26.56 -9.71
C GLU A 141 -4.92 -26.77 -8.21
N LYS A 142 -3.72 -26.50 -7.69
CA LYS A 142 -3.45 -26.59 -6.26
C LYS A 142 -4.22 -25.55 -5.45
N ILE A 143 -4.26 -24.30 -5.90
CA ILE A 143 -5.08 -23.25 -5.28
C ILE A 143 -6.56 -23.65 -5.29
N LEU A 144 -7.08 -24.07 -6.45
CA LEU A 144 -8.47 -24.49 -6.61
C LEU A 144 -8.81 -25.67 -5.69
N SER A 145 -7.88 -26.63 -5.55
CA SER A 145 -8.03 -27.74 -4.62
C SER A 145 -8.16 -27.25 -3.17
N MET A 146 -7.38 -26.25 -2.76
CA MET A 146 -7.45 -25.70 -1.40
C MET A 146 -8.76 -24.95 -1.13
N VAL A 147 -9.18 -24.06 -2.04
CA VAL A 147 -10.39 -23.24 -1.83
C VAL A 147 -11.66 -24.09 -1.82
N ASN A 148 -11.71 -25.13 -2.66
CA ASN A 148 -12.85 -26.04 -2.74
C ASN A 148 -12.95 -26.96 -1.52
N GLN A 149 -11.82 -27.32 -0.89
CA GLN A 149 -11.81 -28.13 0.33
C GLN A 149 -12.31 -27.38 1.57
N SER A 150 -12.14 -26.05 1.61
CA SER A 150 -12.65 -25.20 2.70
C SER A 150 -14.17 -24.97 2.67
N GLY A 151 -14.87 -25.39 1.60
CA GLY A 151 -16.33 -25.26 1.48
C GLY A 151 -17.14 -26.39 2.16
N ASP A 152 -16.50 -27.50 2.55
CA ASP A 152 -17.18 -28.71 3.03
C ASP A 152 -17.18 -28.87 4.58
N GLN A 153 -16.88 -27.80 5.33
CA GLN A 153 -16.90 -27.85 6.80
C GLN A 153 -18.07 -27.04 7.39
N ARG A 154 -19.31 -27.36 6.99
CA ARG A 154 -20.53 -27.03 7.75
C ARG A 154 -21.50 -28.21 7.69
N LEU A 155 -21.30 -29.17 8.60
CA LEU A 155 -22.38 -29.96 9.18
C LEU A 155 -23.08 -29.13 10.27
#